data_AF-K2QBZ7-F1
#
_entry.id   AF-K2QBZ7-F1
#
_cell.length_a   1.000
_cell.length_b   1.000
_cell.length_c   1.000
_cell.angle_alpha   90.00
_cell.angle_beta   90.00
_cell.angle_gamma   90.00
#
_symmetry.space_group_name_H-M   'P 1'
#
loop_
_entity.id
_entity.type
_entity.pdbx_description
1 polymer ?
#
loop_
_entity_poly.entity_id
_entity_poly.type
_entity_poly.pdbx_seq_one_letter_code
_entity_poly.pdbx_strand_id
1 'polypeptide(L)'
;MMKLSAWAWAIPVVGFAAAASLGLAGKANAARLENPVAEFAGIDKITGRITTFDVYVNETVQFGALQVTPKVCYSRDETEAQKIDAFIEVDEITLDRKIRRIFSGWMFADSPALNAVEHPIYDVWLTGCKVESEVPPPPGVEAVAKPAPEPAKPADAATPAPAAVSAQPGAPVTDPSQAPMPSEDPNQTVVPPLDAPVEVPSEDFGGALPEQDGLQQDDLIPDGQPLPPPTQVTPPPGVGLF
;
A
#
# COMPACT_ATOMS: atom_id res chain seq x y z
N MET A 1 4.13 88.27 4.38
CA MET A 1 3.77 87.59 3.12
C MET A 1 4.53 86.27 3.08
N MET A 2 3.81 85.16 3.33
CA MET A 2 4.31 83.79 3.24
C MET A 2 4.62 83.41 1.78
N LYS A 3 5.70 82.67 1.58
CA LYS A 3 5.74 81.50 0.68
C LYS A 3 7.03 80.71 0.92
N LEU A 4 6.93 79.70 1.79
CA LEU A 4 7.79 78.51 1.75
C LEU A 4 7.14 77.58 0.71
N SER A 5 7.83 77.27 -0.38
CA SER A 5 7.34 76.33 -1.38
C SER A 5 8.38 75.28 -1.73
N ALA A 6 8.12 74.08 -1.23
CA ALA A 6 8.23 72.80 -1.92
C ALA A 6 9.62 72.43 -2.46
N TRP A 7 10.47 71.90 -1.59
CA TRP A 7 11.47 70.93 -1.99
C TRP A 7 11.42 69.71 -1.08
N ALA A 8 10.59 68.76 -1.48
CA ALA A 8 10.59 67.35 -1.09
C ALA A 8 9.58 66.68 -2.05
N TRP A 9 9.52 65.36 -2.10
CA TRP A 9 8.72 64.56 -3.04
C TRP A 9 9.40 64.29 -4.39
N ALA A 10 10.66 63.87 -4.33
CA ALA A 10 11.17 62.85 -5.23
C ALA A 10 11.37 61.56 -4.42
N ILE A 11 10.32 60.73 -4.34
CA ILE A 11 10.38 59.35 -3.85
C ILE A 11 9.93 58.45 -5.02
N PRO A 12 10.69 57.37 -5.33
CA PRO A 12 10.71 56.76 -6.66
C PRO A 12 9.48 55.89 -6.95
N VAL A 13 8.88 56.08 -8.13
CA VAL A 13 7.74 55.31 -8.63
C VAL A 13 8.14 53.90 -9.13
N VAL A 14 9.42 53.52 -9.04
CA VAL A 14 9.92 52.21 -9.56
C VAL A 14 9.79 51.07 -8.54
N GLY A 15 9.37 51.32 -7.30
CA GLY A 15 9.31 50.30 -6.24
C GLY A 15 7.99 49.51 -6.12
N PHE A 16 6.90 49.93 -6.77
CA PHE A 16 5.55 49.41 -6.45
C PHE A 16 5.03 48.30 -7.37
N ALA A 17 5.67 48.03 -8.52
CA ALA A 17 5.21 46.99 -9.44
C ALA A 17 5.69 45.57 -9.07
N ALA A 18 6.70 45.43 -8.20
CA ALA A 18 7.25 44.14 -7.81
C ALA A 18 6.56 43.50 -6.58
N ALA A 19 5.66 44.21 -5.90
CA ALA A 19 4.99 43.72 -4.69
C ALA A 19 3.62 43.06 -4.94
N ALA A 20 3.08 43.13 -6.17
CA ALA A 20 1.73 42.66 -6.47
C ALA A 20 1.62 41.20 -6.94
N SER A 21 2.75 40.49 -7.11
CA SER A 21 2.80 39.13 -7.67
C SER A 21 2.90 37.99 -6.64
N LEU A 22 2.89 38.27 -5.33
CA LEU A 22 2.99 37.22 -4.29
C LEU A 22 1.64 36.65 -3.80
N GLY A 23 0.50 36.96 -4.45
CA GLY A 23 -0.83 36.74 -3.86
C GLY A 23 -1.60 35.47 -4.24
N LEU A 24 -1.21 34.71 -5.27
CA LEU A 24 -1.97 33.53 -5.71
C LEU A 24 -1.31 32.21 -5.28
N ALA A 25 -1.15 32.01 -3.97
CA ALA A 25 -0.97 30.66 -3.45
C ALA A 25 -2.37 30.01 -3.34
N GLY A 26 -2.75 29.22 -4.34
CA GLY A 26 -3.94 28.37 -4.25
C GLY A 26 -3.78 27.40 -3.08
N LYS A 27 -4.81 27.25 -2.24
CA LYS A 27 -4.83 26.20 -1.21
C LYS A 27 -4.88 24.84 -1.90
N ALA A 28 -3.78 24.10 -1.88
CA ALA A 28 -3.79 22.69 -2.23
C ALA A 28 -4.55 21.94 -1.11
N ASN A 29 -5.73 21.42 -1.43
CA ASN A 29 -6.45 20.54 -0.52
C ASN A 29 -5.96 19.11 -0.75
N ALA A 30 -5.04 18.66 0.08
CA ALA A 30 -4.69 17.25 0.19
C ALA A 30 -5.65 16.62 1.21
N ALA A 31 -6.89 16.39 0.78
CA ALA A 31 -7.92 15.81 1.64
C ALA A 31 -7.66 14.32 1.83
N ARG A 32 -7.89 13.83 3.04
CA ARG A 32 -7.74 12.43 3.40
C ARG A 32 -9.11 11.75 3.23
N LEU A 33 -9.15 10.64 2.50
CA LEU A 33 -10.39 9.91 2.24
C LEU A 33 -10.62 8.86 3.33
N GLU A 34 -11.73 8.97 4.04
CA GLU A 34 -12.18 7.97 5.02
C GLU A 34 -12.83 6.78 4.32
N ASN A 35 -12.38 5.58 4.68
CA ASN A 35 -12.88 4.34 4.11
C ASN A 35 -13.47 3.44 5.21
N PRO A 36 -14.62 2.80 4.95
CA PRO A 36 -15.26 1.90 5.92
C PRO A 36 -14.58 0.53 6.02
N VAL A 37 -13.74 0.14 5.07
CA VAL A 37 -13.05 -1.17 5.07
C VAL A 37 -11.53 -0.97 5.04
N ALA A 38 -10.84 -1.69 5.92
CA ALA A 38 -9.40 -1.85 5.91
C ALA A 38 -9.03 -3.25 5.40
N GLU A 39 -8.11 -3.30 4.45
CA GLU A 39 -7.58 -4.55 3.92
C GLU A 39 -6.24 -4.86 4.59
N PHE A 40 -6.12 -6.06 5.13
CA PHE A 40 -4.92 -6.56 5.77
C PHE A 40 -4.39 -7.78 5.04
N ALA A 41 -3.08 -7.95 5.06
CA ALA A 41 -2.45 -9.23 4.80
C ALA A 41 -1.88 -9.78 6.09
N GLY A 42 -2.09 -11.07 6.29
CA GLY A 42 -1.52 -11.82 7.40
C GLY A 42 -0.68 -12.98 6.87
N ILE A 43 0.49 -13.21 7.47
CA ILE A 43 1.28 -14.41 7.26
C ILE A 43 1.19 -15.32 8.47
N ASP A 44 1.00 -16.61 8.22
CA ASP A 44 1.28 -17.64 9.21
C ASP A 44 2.72 -18.11 9.02
N LYS A 45 3.60 -17.81 9.98
CA LYS A 45 5.02 -18.16 9.95
C LYS A 45 5.28 -19.66 10.03
N ILE A 46 4.30 -20.44 10.51
CA ILE A 46 4.41 -21.91 10.61
C ILE A 46 4.15 -22.54 9.24
N THR A 47 3.13 -22.06 8.53
CA THR A 47 2.75 -22.61 7.22
C THR A 47 3.35 -21.87 6.03
N GLY A 48 3.89 -20.67 6.24
CA GLY A 48 4.42 -19.78 5.21
C GLY A 48 3.35 -19.21 4.28
N ARG A 49 2.06 -19.32 4.61
CA ARG A 49 0.97 -18.82 3.77
C ARG A 49 0.61 -17.40 4.14
N ILE A 50 0.49 -16.55 3.12
CA ILE A 50 -0.04 -15.19 3.22
C ILE A 50 -1.51 -15.21 2.79
N THR A 51 -2.38 -14.62 3.60
CA THR A 51 -3.80 -14.45 3.29
C THR A 51 -4.19 -13.00 3.43
N THR A 52 -4.94 -12.50 2.48
CA THR A 52 -5.53 -11.16 2.54
C THR A 52 -6.96 -11.28 3.07
N PHE A 53 -7.34 -10.37 3.96
CA PHE A 53 -8.68 -10.31 4.53
C PHE A 53 -9.12 -8.86 4.72
N ASP A 54 -10.39 -8.61 4.41
CA ASP A 54 -11.03 -7.32 4.59
C ASP A 54 -11.66 -7.24 5.98
N VAL A 55 -11.51 -6.11 6.66
CA VAL A 55 -12.06 -5.85 7.98
C VAL A 55 -12.79 -4.52 7.98
N TYR A 56 -14.05 -4.54 8.37
CA TYR A 56 -14.82 -3.32 8.55
C TYR A 56 -14.30 -2.51 9.74
N VAL A 57 -14.34 -1.19 9.60
CA VAL A 57 -13.95 -0.27 10.67
C VAL A 57 -14.85 -0.47 11.89
N ASN A 58 -14.23 -0.58 13.07
CA ASN A 58 -14.82 -0.94 14.37
C ASN A 58 -15.28 -2.40 14.52
N GLU A 59 -15.08 -3.24 13.51
CA GLU A 59 -15.30 -4.68 13.62
C GLU A 59 -14.01 -5.41 13.99
N THR A 60 -14.16 -6.57 14.62
CA THR A 60 -13.04 -7.43 14.99
C THR A 60 -13.06 -8.69 14.14
N VAL A 61 -12.01 -8.90 13.37
CA VAL A 61 -11.80 -10.14 12.61
C VAL A 61 -10.67 -10.93 13.25
N GLN A 62 -10.83 -12.26 13.29
CA GLN A 62 -9.83 -13.15 13.85
C GLN A 62 -8.93 -13.72 12.76
N PHE A 63 -7.62 -13.53 12.92
CA PHE A 63 -6.57 -14.15 12.12
C PHE A 63 -5.69 -15.04 13.02
N GLY A 64 -5.92 -16.35 12.99
CA GLY A 64 -5.23 -17.29 13.87
C GLY A 64 -5.52 -17.01 15.35
N ALA A 65 -4.49 -16.65 16.10
CA ALA A 65 -4.58 -16.25 17.51
C ALA A 65 -4.75 -14.73 17.70
N LEU A 66 -4.73 -13.94 16.62
CA LEU A 66 -4.85 -12.49 16.67
C LEU A 66 -6.28 -12.04 16.35
N GLN A 67 -6.74 -11.02 17.06
CA GLN A 67 -7.98 -10.29 16.81
C GLN A 67 -7.62 -8.89 16.35
N VAL A 68 -7.93 -8.58 15.10
CA VAL A 68 -7.57 -7.32 14.44
C VAL A 68 -8.80 -6.43 14.39
N THR A 69 -8.67 -5.21 14.92
CA THR A 69 -9.76 -4.23 15.00
C THR A 69 -9.29 -2.87 14.47
N PRO A 70 -9.54 -2.53 13.18
CA PRO A 70 -9.28 -1.19 12.68
C PRO A 70 -10.25 -0.19 13.26
N LYS A 71 -9.77 0.97 13.70
CA LYS A 71 -10.62 2.08 14.20
C LYS A 71 -10.86 3.15 13.15
N VAL A 72 -9.89 3.37 12.27
CA VAL A 72 -9.99 4.28 11.13
C VAL A 72 -9.12 3.74 10.00
N CYS A 73 -9.53 3.97 8.76
CA CYS A 73 -8.74 3.66 7.57
C CYS A 73 -8.79 4.86 6.62
N TYR A 74 -7.63 5.39 6.28
CA TYR A 74 -7.48 6.54 5.42
C TYR A 74 -6.72 6.20 4.15
N SER A 75 -7.21 6.68 3.02
CA SER A 75 -6.52 6.65 1.73
C SER A 75 -6.42 8.06 1.13
N ARG A 76 -5.79 8.15 -0.04
CA ARG A 76 -5.68 9.37 -0.85
C ARG A 76 -6.29 9.14 -2.22
N ASP A 77 -6.65 10.23 -2.88
CA ASP A 77 -7.09 10.19 -4.28
C ASP A 77 -5.97 9.68 -5.19
N GLU A 78 -6.35 9.02 -6.28
CA GLU A 78 -5.41 8.43 -7.25
C GLU A 78 -4.51 9.44 -7.97
N THR A 79 -4.84 10.73 -7.91
CA THR A 79 -4.04 11.81 -8.50
C THR A 79 -2.84 12.24 -7.63
N GLU A 80 -2.79 11.81 -6.36
CA GLU A 80 -1.66 12.05 -5.45
C GLU A 80 -0.84 10.77 -5.24
N ALA A 81 0.37 10.89 -4.68
CA ALA A 81 1.11 9.74 -4.20
C ALA A 81 0.28 8.97 -3.17
N GLN A 82 0.13 7.67 -3.38
CA GLN A 82 -0.64 6.83 -2.47
C GLN A 82 0.01 6.82 -1.10
N LYS A 83 -0.82 7.11 -0.11
CA LYS A 83 -0.49 7.08 1.32
C LYS A 83 -1.68 6.53 2.04
N ILE A 84 -1.56 5.27 2.43
CA ILE A 84 -2.62 4.56 3.13
C ILE A 84 -2.17 4.33 4.57
N ASP A 85 -2.99 4.78 5.51
CA ASP A 85 -2.73 4.65 6.93
C ASP A 85 -4.00 4.30 7.71
N ALA A 86 -3.85 3.46 8.73
CA ALA A 86 -4.95 3.02 9.57
C ALA A 86 -4.50 3.01 11.03
N PHE A 87 -5.38 3.42 11.94
CA PHE A 87 -5.17 3.16 13.37
C PHE A 87 -5.83 1.84 13.71
N ILE A 88 -5.05 0.93 14.28
CA ILE A 88 -5.52 -0.42 14.56
C ILE A 88 -5.22 -0.82 16.00
N GLU A 89 -6.09 -1.66 16.54
CA GLU A 89 -5.88 -2.38 17.79
C GLU A 89 -5.77 -3.87 17.45
N VAL A 90 -4.74 -4.53 17.98
CA VAL A 90 -4.57 -5.98 17.83
C VAL A 90 -4.45 -6.62 19.19
N ASP A 91 -5.34 -7.57 19.42
CA ASP A 91 -5.40 -8.38 20.63
C ASP A 91 -4.94 -9.82 20.33
N GLU A 92 -4.20 -10.41 21.26
CA GLU A 92 -3.77 -11.81 21.20
C GLU A 92 -4.67 -12.65 22.12
N ILE A 93 -5.12 -13.80 21.62
CA ILE A 93 -5.75 -14.86 22.40
C ILE A 93 -4.66 -15.83 22.84
N THR A 94 -4.32 -15.80 24.13
CA THR A 94 -3.30 -16.68 24.71
C THR A 94 -3.80 -18.13 24.84
N LEU A 95 -2.89 -19.07 25.12
CA LEU A 95 -3.23 -20.49 25.33
C LEU A 95 -4.20 -20.71 26.50
N ASP A 96 -4.16 -19.85 27.52
CA ASP A 96 -5.09 -19.84 28.65
C ASP A 96 -6.40 -19.08 28.36
N ARG A 97 -6.67 -18.75 27.09
CA ARG A 97 -7.87 -18.05 26.59
C ARG A 97 -8.07 -16.66 27.20
N LYS A 98 -6.97 -15.96 27.51
CA LYS A 98 -7.03 -14.56 27.91
C LYS A 98 -6.82 -13.68 26.67
N ILE A 99 -7.51 -12.56 26.65
CA ILE A 99 -7.38 -11.54 25.60
C ILE A 99 -6.44 -10.46 26.13
N ARG A 100 -5.37 -10.19 25.41
CA ARG A 100 -4.41 -9.14 25.76
C ARG A 100 -4.07 -8.30 24.53
N ARG A 101 -4.13 -6.98 24.68
CA ARG A 101 -3.67 -6.05 23.65
C ARG A 101 -2.17 -6.14 23.47
N ILE A 102 -1.73 -6.49 22.27
CA ILE A 102 -0.31 -6.56 21.90
C ILE A 102 0.11 -5.37 21.06
N PHE A 103 -0.83 -4.72 20.35
CA PHE A 103 -0.55 -3.57 19.52
C PHE A 103 -1.72 -2.57 19.55
N SER A 104 -1.37 -1.29 19.55
CA SER A 104 -2.31 -0.18 19.38
C SER A 104 -1.55 0.96 18.74
N GLY A 105 -1.84 1.28 17.49
CA GLY A 105 -1.05 2.28 16.78
C GLY A 105 -1.43 2.47 15.33
N TRP A 106 -0.70 3.40 14.69
CA TRP A 106 -0.81 3.66 13.26
C TRP A 106 0.01 2.66 12.47
N MET A 107 -0.59 2.13 11.42
CA MET A 107 0.04 1.23 10.46
C MET A 107 -0.02 1.85 9.06
N PHE A 108 0.99 1.61 8.23
CA PHE A 108 1.17 2.25 6.93
C PHE A 108 1.32 1.18 5.84
N ALA A 109 0.50 1.24 4.79
CA ALA A 109 0.54 0.22 3.73
C ALA A 109 1.82 0.31 2.88
N ASP A 110 2.33 1.51 2.63
CA ASP A 110 3.55 1.72 1.83
C ASP A 110 4.84 1.42 2.59
N SER A 111 4.75 1.25 3.91
CA SER A 111 5.90 1.03 4.78
C SER A 111 5.53 0.12 5.95
N PRO A 112 5.17 -1.15 5.67
CA PRO A 112 4.74 -2.09 6.71
C PRO A 112 5.85 -2.34 7.73
N ALA A 113 7.12 -2.28 7.33
CA ALA A 113 8.27 -2.44 8.23
C ALA A 113 8.36 -1.40 9.36
N LEU A 114 7.63 -0.27 9.29
CA LEU A 114 7.64 0.73 10.35
C LEU A 114 6.75 0.36 11.55
N ASN A 115 5.58 -0.23 11.28
CA ASN A 115 4.56 -0.48 12.30
C ASN A 115 3.68 -1.70 11.97
N ALA A 116 4.27 -2.77 11.44
CA ALA A 116 3.60 -4.06 11.32
C ALA A 116 3.44 -4.72 12.69
N VAL A 117 2.41 -5.55 12.87
CA VAL A 117 2.30 -6.40 14.05
C VAL A 117 3.09 -7.67 13.79
N GLU A 118 4.18 -7.81 14.52
CA GLU A 118 4.98 -9.04 14.52
C GLU A 118 4.64 -9.89 15.74
N HIS A 119 4.03 -11.05 15.51
CA HIS A 119 3.77 -12.04 16.54
C HIS A 119 4.62 -13.30 16.26
N PRO A 120 5.01 -14.10 17.28
CA PRO A 120 5.92 -15.23 17.08
C PRO A 120 5.44 -16.26 16.04
N ILE A 121 4.13 -16.33 15.81
CA ILE A 121 3.48 -17.28 14.88
C ILE A 121 2.85 -16.56 13.69
N TYR A 122 2.38 -15.32 13.85
CA TYR A 122 1.57 -14.61 12.86
C TYR A 122 2.16 -13.22 12.64
N ASP A 123 2.20 -12.71 11.40
CA ASP A 123 2.36 -11.25 11.21
C ASP A 123 1.14 -10.71 10.52
N VAL A 124 0.77 -9.47 10.86
CA VAL A 124 -0.33 -8.75 10.22
C VAL A 124 0.12 -7.35 9.86
N TRP A 125 -0.15 -6.96 8.62
CA TRP A 125 0.11 -5.61 8.12
C TRP A 125 -1.02 -5.12 7.23
N LEU A 126 -1.16 -3.79 7.18
CA LEU A 126 -2.13 -3.09 6.34
C LEU A 126 -1.65 -3.14 4.90
N THR A 127 -2.55 -3.43 3.97
CA THR A 127 -2.27 -3.38 2.52
C THR A 127 -3.07 -2.32 1.81
N GLY A 128 -4.26 -1.98 2.30
CA GLY A 128 -5.13 -1.03 1.63
C GLY A 128 -6.32 -0.57 2.49
N CYS A 129 -7.04 0.42 1.97
CA CYS A 129 -8.37 0.77 2.43
C CYS A 129 -9.33 0.72 1.22
N LYS A 130 -10.56 0.26 1.43
CA LYS A 130 -11.57 0.10 0.38
C LYS A 130 -12.91 0.72 0.80
N VAL A 131 -13.69 1.15 -0.18
CA VAL A 131 -15.06 1.64 0.05
C VAL A 131 -16.05 0.48 0.25
N GLU A 132 -15.80 -0.64 -0.43
CA GLU A 132 -16.65 -1.82 -0.41
C GLU A 132 -15.77 -3.08 -0.32
N SER A 133 -16.30 -4.14 0.30
CA SER A 133 -15.68 -5.47 0.34
C SER A 133 -16.61 -6.52 -0.24
N GLU A 134 -16.02 -7.55 -0.84
CA GLU A 134 -16.75 -8.74 -1.34
C GLU A 134 -17.39 -9.54 -0.19
N VAL A 135 -16.79 -9.46 1.00
CA VAL A 135 -17.33 -10.08 2.21
C VAL A 135 -18.49 -9.22 2.73
N PRO A 136 -19.71 -9.77 2.86
CA PRO A 136 -20.84 -9.01 3.38
C PRO A 136 -20.60 -8.58 4.84
N PRO A 137 -21.07 -7.39 5.23
CA PRO A 137 -20.89 -6.91 6.60
C PRO A 137 -21.66 -7.79 7.60
N PRO A 138 -21.13 -7.99 8.81
CA PRO A 138 -21.82 -8.77 9.83
C PRO A 138 -23.19 -8.15 10.16
N PRO A 139 -24.21 -8.98 10.44
CA PRO A 139 -25.56 -8.50 10.71
C PRO A 139 -25.57 -7.68 12.01
N GLY A 140 -25.82 -6.38 11.90
CA GLY A 140 -25.93 -5.47 13.05
C GLY A 140 -25.12 -4.18 12.94
N VAL A 141 -24.24 -4.06 11.94
CA VAL A 141 -23.60 -2.79 11.57
C VAL A 141 -24.07 -2.36 10.20
N GLU A 142 -24.75 -1.23 10.14
CA GLU A 142 -24.97 -0.53 8.88
C GLU A 142 -23.59 -0.12 8.37
N ALA A 143 -23.03 -0.87 7.41
CA ALA A 143 -21.94 -0.37 6.60
C ALA A 143 -22.40 1.01 6.10
N VAL A 144 -21.71 2.07 6.52
CA VAL A 144 -21.92 3.42 5.99
C VAL A 144 -21.32 3.47 4.58
N ALA A 145 -21.86 2.61 3.72
CA ALA A 145 -21.54 2.44 2.32
C ALA A 145 -22.88 2.44 1.59
N LYS A 146 -23.48 3.63 1.55
CA LYS A 146 -24.40 3.98 0.48
C LYS A 146 -24.19 5.44 0.14
N PRO A 147 -23.41 5.77 -0.90
CA PRO A 147 -23.69 6.97 -1.67
C PRO A 147 -25.15 6.87 -2.09
N ALA A 148 -25.93 7.88 -1.70
CA ALA A 148 -27.34 7.97 -2.07
C ALA A 148 -27.50 7.73 -3.58
N PRO A 149 -28.47 6.92 -4.03
CA PRO A 149 -28.79 6.84 -5.44
C PRO A 149 -29.22 8.23 -5.90
N GLU A 150 -28.45 8.79 -6.82
CA GLU A 150 -28.80 9.96 -7.62
C GLU A 150 -30.28 9.85 -8.05
N PRO A 151 -31.12 10.89 -7.86
CA PRO A 151 -32.52 10.81 -8.25
C PRO A 151 -32.65 10.55 -9.75
N ALA A 152 -33.19 9.38 -10.09
CA ALA A 152 -33.53 9.02 -11.45
C ALA A 152 -34.47 10.08 -12.05
N LYS A 153 -33.99 10.75 -13.09
CA LYS A 153 -34.78 11.58 -13.99
C LYS A 153 -35.89 10.71 -14.63
N PRO A 154 -37.18 11.08 -14.57
CA PRO A 154 -38.23 10.33 -15.25
C PRO A 154 -38.13 10.49 -16.76
N ALA A 155 -38.34 9.37 -17.45
CA ALA A 155 -38.45 9.28 -18.89
C ALA A 155 -39.86 9.62 -19.40
N ASP A 156 -39.88 9.97 -20.70
CA ASP A 156 -40.95 9.85 -21.69
C ASP A 156 -42.00 10.96 -21.88
N ALA A 157 -41.90 11.57 -23.07
CA ALA A 157 -43.05 11.81 -23.95
C ALA A 157 -42.58 11.74 -25.43
N ALA A 158 -43.11 10.75 -26.16
CA ALA A 158 -42.89 10.49 -27.58
C ALA A 158 -43.82 11.37 -28.47
N THR A 159 -43.47 11.79 -29.70
CA THR A 159 -43.67 11.17 -31.05
C THR A 159 -43.97 12.33 -32.06
N PRO A 160 -43.99 12.25 -33.43
CA PRO A 160 -43.41 11.36 -34.47
C PRO A 160 -42.54 12.09 -35.55
N ALA A 161 -41.95 11.28 -36.45
CA ALA A 161 -41.28 11.62 -37.71
C ALA A 161 -42.20 12.16 -38.84
N PRO A 162 -41.60 12.63 -39.96
CA PRO A 162 -41.84 11.93 -41.24
C PRO A 162 -40.60 11.70 -42.13
N ALA A 163 -40.77 10.77 -43.08
CA ALA A 163 -39.89 10.38 -44.19
C ALA A 163 -39.61 11.55 -45.19
N ALA A 164 -38.72 11.54 -46.19
CA ALA A 164 -38.17 10.46 -47.03
C ALA A 164 -37.05 10.98 -47.99
N VAL A 165 -36.18 10.07 -48.46
CA VAL A 165 -35.59 9.92 -49.82
C VAL A 165 -34.49 10.87 -50.35
N SER A 166 -33.30 10.32 -50.66
CA SER A 166 -32.73 10.22 -52.03
C SER A 166 -31.35 9.53 -52.07
N ALA A 167 -31.10 8.75 -53.12
CA ALA A 167 -29.89 7.94 -53.35
C ALA A 167 -29.23 8.25 -54.73
N GLN A 168 -27.89 8.13 -54.77
CA GLN A 168 -26.96 7.81 -55.90
C GLN A 168 -26.68 8.85 -57.03
N PRO A 169 -25.63 8.69 -57.90
CA PRO A 169 -24.28 8.03 -57.80
C PRO A 169 -23.12 8.80 -58.52
N GLY A 170 -21.85 8.34 -58.41
CA GLY A 170 -20.82 8.51 -59.47
C GLY A 170 -19.37 8.81 -59.05
N ALA A 171 -18.43 7.90 -59.37
CA ALA A 171 -16.96 8.07 -59.31
C ALA A 171 -16.40 8.70 -60.62
N PRO A 172 -15.11 9.09 -60.70
CA PRO A 172 -14.11 8.09 -61.14
C PRO A 172 -12.71 8.18 -60.49
N VAL A 173 -11.96 7.12 -60.80
CA VAL A 173 -10.63 6.66 -60.39
C VAL A 173 -9.49 7.47 -61.02
N THR A 174 -8.37 7.64 -60.29
CA THR A 174 -7.01 7.66 -60.89
C THR A 174 -5.97 7.07 -59.93
N ASP A 175 -5.36 5.98 -60.37
CA ASP A 175 -4.05 5.45 -59.95
C ASP A 175 -3.01 5.91 -60.99
N PRO A 176 -1.77 6.26 -60.59
CA PRO A 176 -0.67 5.46 -61.13
C PRO A 176 0.46 5.18 -60.12
N SER A 177 0.80 3.90 -60.06
CA SER A 177 1.99 3.28 -59.48
C SER A 177 3.32 3.87 -59.99
N GLN A 178 4.30 4.10 -59.10
CA GLN A 178 5.67 3.55 -59.19
C GLN A 178 6.57 3.91 -57.99
N ALA A 179 7.17 2.86 -57.39
CA ALA A 179 8.22 2.88 -56.35
C ALA A 179 9.64 3.01 -57.00
N PRO A 180 10.80 3.12 -56.29
CA PRO A 180 11.27 2.21 -55.22
C PRO A 180 12.04 2.84 -54.02
N MET A 181 12.38 1.99 -53.04
CA MET A 181 13.08 2.18 -51.73
C MET A 181 14.58 2.61 -51.86
N PRO A 182 15.43 2.71 -50.80
CA PRO A 182 15.26 2.47 -49.34
C PRO A 182 15.92 3.51 -48.38
N SER A 183 15.59 3.46 -47.09
CA SER A 183 16.47 3.95 -46.00
C SER A 183 16.15 3.22 -44.70
N GLU A 184 17.21 2.75 -44.05
CA GLU A 184 17.28 1.93 -42.85
C GLU A 184 16.49 2.39 -41.60
N ASP A 185 16.21 1.36 -40.80
CA ASP A 185 15.60 1.29 -39.47
C ASP A 185 16.68 1.32 -38.37
N PRO A 186 16.45 1.92 -37.17
CA PRO A 186 17.23 1.55 -36.01
C PRO A 186 16.40 1.25 -34.75
N ASN A 187 15.17 0.73 -34.84
CA ASN A 187 14.46 0.29 -33.64
C ASN A 187 13.53 -0.92 -33.81
N GLN A 188 14.03 -2.00 -34.42
CA GLN A 188 13.49 -3.33 -34.21
C GLN A 188 14.33 -4.07 -33.16
N THR A 189 13.89 -3.99 -31.90
CA THR A 189 14.33 -4.89 -30.84
C THR A 189 13.79 -6.29 -31.16
N VAL A 190 14.66 -7.11 -31.75
CA VAL A 190 14.43 -8.52 -32.04
C VAL A 190 14.33 -9.28 -30.71
N VAL A 191 13.16 -9.86 -30.44
CA VAL A 191 13.01 -10.97 -29.49
C VAL A 191 13.77 -12.19 -30.02
N PRO A 192 14.68 -12.82 -29.24
CA PRO A 192 15.42 -14.00 -29.71
C PRO A 192 14.51 -15.24 -29.82
N PRO A 193 14.77 -16.15 -30.77
CA PRO A 193 13.99 -17.38 -30.93
C PRO A 193 14.26 -18.38 -29.80
N LEU A 194 13.22 -19.13 -29.44
CA LEU A 194 13.11 -19.99 -28.25
C LEU A 194 13.76 -21.38 -28.38
N ASP A 195 14.74 -21.57 -29.26
CA ASP A 195 15.29 -22.91 -29.60
C ASP A 195 16.83 -22.93 -29.68
N ALA A 196 17.50 -22.50 -28.62
CA ALA A 196 18.91 -22.83 -28.40
C ALA A 196 19.09 -23.35 -26.97
N PRO A 197 19.70 -24.53 -26.75
CA PRO A 197 20.17 -24.89 -25.42
C PRO A 197 21.19 -23.84 -24.99
N VAL A 198 20.87 -23.10 -23.94
CA VAL A 198 21.85 -22.26 -23.27
C VAL A 198 22.86 -23.21 -22.64
N GLU A 199 24.04 -23.34 -23.26
CA GLU A 199 25.21 -23.93 -22.60
C GLU A 199 25.54 -23.05 -21.40
N VAL A 200 25.05 -23.46 -20.23
CA VAL A 200 25.58 -23.00 -18.94
C VAL A 200 27.03 -23.45 -18.87
N PRO A 201 28.01 -22.54 -18.83
CA PRO A 201 29.37 -22.93 -18.51
C PRO A 201 29.33 -23.57 -17.12
N SER A 202 29.83 -24.79 -17.00
CA SER A 202 30.09 -25.40 -15.71
C SER A 202 31.16 -24.55 -15.02
N GLU A 203 30.73 -23.60 -14.19
CA GLU A 203 31.60 -22.98 -13.21
C GLU A 203 32.09 -24.10 -12.29
N ASP A 204 33.35 -24.49 -12.52
CA ASP A 204 34.12 -25.37 -11.67
C ASP A 204 34.26 -24.70 -10.29
N PHE A 205 33.31 -24.96 -9.39
CA PHE A 205 33.47 -24.72 -7.96
C PHE A 205 34.44 -25.76 -7.38
N GLY A 206 35.68 -25.74 -7.88
CA GLY A 206 36.75 -26.68 -7.55
C GLY A 206 38.08 -26.01 -7.22
N GLY A 207 38.10 -24.67 -7.08
CA GLY A 207 39.27 -23.93 -6.59
C GLY A 207 39.40 -24.04 -5.08
N ALA A 208 40.49 -24.68 -4.61
CA ALA A 208 40.86 -24.72 -3.21
C ALA A 208 40.86 -23.30 -2.59
N LEU A 209 40.02 -23.08 -1.58
CA LEU A 209 40.09 -21.90 -0.73
C LEU A 209 41.50 -21.85 -0.11
N PRO A 210 42.18 -20.69 -0.09
CA PRO A 210 43.41 -20.55 0.67
C PRO A 210 43.12 -20.83 2.14
N GLU A 211 43.99 -21.63 2.74
CA GLU A 211 44.01 -22.00 4.15
C GLU A 211 43.91 -20.71 4.98
N GLN A 212 42.79 -20.55 5.70
CA GLN A 212 42.61 -19.46 6.65
C GLN A 212 43.56 -19.74 7.81
N ASP A 213 44.72 -19.08 7.80
CA ASP A 213 45.66 -19.05 8.92
C ASP A 213 44.89 -18.76 10.21
N GLY A 214 45.04 -19.69 11.15
CA GLY A 214 44.17 -19.87 12.29
C GLY A 214 44.06 -18.64 13.20
N LEU A 215 42.81 -18.25 13.44
CA LEU A 215 42.44 -17.76 14.76
C LEU A 215 41.94 -18.96 15.55
N GLN A 216 42.87 -19.59 16.29
CA GLN A 216 42.59 -20.60 17.31
C GLN A 216 41.43 -20.10 18.19
N GLN A 217 40.25 -20.70 18.03
CA GLN A 217 39.12 -20.53 18.95
C GLN A 217 39.25 -21.47 20.17
N ASP A 218 40.36 -22.23 20.26
CA ASP A 218 40.62 -23.22 21.29
C ASP A 218 41.12 -22.63 22.63
N ASP A 219 41.33 -21.32 22.74
CA ASP A 219 41.86 -20.68 23.96
C ASP A 219 40.81 -19.95 24.84
N LEU A 220 39.51 -20.01 24.52
CA LEU A 220 38.47 -19.31 25.31
C LEU A 220 37.46 -20.19 26.05
N ILE A 221 37.68 -21.50 26.12
CA ILE A 221 36.90 -22.37 27.00
C ILE A 221 37.81 -22.89 28.10
N PRO A 222 37.83 -22.28 29.30
CA PRO A 222 38.40 -22.94 30.46
C PRO A 222 37.55 -24.18 30.77
N ASP A 223 38.10 -25.35 30.49
CA ASP A 223 37.59 -26.64 30.93
C ASP A 223 37.35 -26.64 32.44
N GLY A 224 36.16 -27.09 32.85
CA GLY A 224 36.01 -27.78 34.14
C GLY A 224 35.33 -27.03 35.28
N GLN A 225 34.22 -26.31 35.05
CA GLN A 225 33.25 -26.07 36.13
C GLN A 225 32.20 -27.20 36.17
N PRO A 226 32.13 -28.01 37.25
CA PRO A 226 31.09 -29.02 37.39
C PRO A 226 29.71 -28.37 37.33
N LEU A 227 28.82 -28.90 36.50
CA LEU A 227 27.41 -28.52 36.53
C LEU A 227 26.85 -28.79 37.94
N PRO A 228 26.09 -27.86 38.55
CA PRO A 228 25.39 -28.14 39.79
C PRO A 228 24.41 -29.30 39.56
N PRO A 229 24.23 -30.20 40.54
CA PRO A 229 23.29 -31.30 40.40
C PRO A 229 21.87 -30.77 40.17
N PRO A 230 21.02 -31.48 39.40
CA PRO A 230 19.65 -31.07 39.20
C PRO A 230 18.94 -30.95 40.55
N THR A 231 18.37 -29.78 40.82
CA THR A 231 17.52 -29.56 41.98
C THR A 231 16.31 -30.46 41.87
N GLN A 232 16.18 -31.41 42.79
CA GLN A 232 14.97 -32.23 42.90
C GLN A 232 13.81 -31.32 43.32
N VAL A 233 12.86 -31.14 42.41
CA VAL A 233 11.56 -30.51 42.71
C VAL A 233 10.84 -31.45 43.67
N THR A 234 10.86 -31.12 44.95
CA THR A 234 10.04 -31.80 45.95
C THR A 234 8.58 -31.36 45.71
N PRO A 235 7.64 -32.30 45.49
CA PRO A 235 6.24 -31.94 45.43
C PRO A 235 5.81 -31.36 46.79
N PRO A 236 4.91 -30.35 46.81
CA PRO A 236 4.39 -29.82 48.05
C PRO A 236 3.73 -30.94 48.86
N PRO A 237 3.85 -30.95 50.20
CA PRO A 237 3.18 -31.94 51.02
C PRO A 237 1.69 -31.85 50.75
N GLY A 238 1.12 -32.99 50.33
CA GLY A 238 -0.28 -33.12 49.98
C GLY A 238 -1.16 -32.54 51.08
N VAL A 239 -1.98 -31.58 50.71
CA VAL A 239 -3.15 -31.19 51.49
C VAL A 239 -4.06 -32.42 51.48
N GLY A 240 -4.15 -33.06 52.64
CA GLY A 240 -4.90 -34.29 52.83
C GLY A 240 -6.36 -34.12 52.43
N LEU A 241 -6.89 -35.20 51.86
CA LEU A 241 -8.31 -35.46 51.74
C LEU A 241 -8.92 -35.51 53.16
N PHE A 242 -9.79 -34.55 53.45
CA PHE A 242 -10.92 -34.66 54.37
C PHE A 242 -12.10 -33.90 53.74
#